data_AF-A0A2V9SEZ0-F1
#
_entry.id   AF-A0A2V9SEZ0-F1
#
_cell.length_a   1.000
_cell.length_b   1.000
_cell.length_c   1.000
_cell.angle_alpha   90.00
_cell.angle_beta   90.00
_cell.angle_gamma   90.00
#
_symmetry.space_group_name_H-M   'P 1'
#
loop_
_entity.id
_entity.type
_entity.pdbx_description
1 polymer ?
#
loop_
_entity_poly.entity_id
_entity_poly.type
_entity_poly.pdbx_seq_one_letter_code
_entity_poly.pdbx_strand_id
1 'polypeptide(L)'
;ILIPEIPFTIEKICQYVAEREAFGKHFTIVVVAEGIKLPPELRENRRAGAVGNLVGNAIGARANKEVRVSVLGHIQRGGSPSPFDRILATRFGVAAVDLIAQGGFGRMVCLRNERIESVHIADAVGQVKTVNPDGEMVRTARALGICFGDCVQ
;
A
#
# COMPACT_ATOMS: atom_id res chain seq x y z
N ILE A 1 7.59 0.05 5.98
CA ILE A 1 6.55 0.10 4.93
C ILE A 1 5.99 1.51 4.94
N LEU A 2 6.01 2.22 3.81
CA LEU A 2 5.51 3.60 3.74
C LEU A 2 4.19 3.61 2.97
N ILE A 3 3.12 4.10 3.61
CA ILE A 3 1.76 4.17 3.05
C ILE A 3 1.21 5.61 3.14
N PRO A 4 0.25 6.00 2.27
CA PRO A 4 -0.28 7.37 2.24
C PRO A 4 -0.92 7.86 3.54
N GLU A 5 -1.42 6.94 4.36
CA GLU A 5 -2.17 7.22 5.58
C GLU A 5 -1.29 7.50 6.80
N ILE A 6 -0.01 7.08 6.77
CA ILE A 6 0.92 7.23 7.90
C ILE A 6 2.05 8.18 7.50
N PRO A 7 2.13 9.38 8.09
CA PRO A 7 3.25 10.31 7.86
C PRO A 7 4.57 9.70 8.28
N PHE A 8 5.64 9.98 7.55
CA PHE A 8 6.97 9.46 7.86
C PHE A 8 8.04 10.54 7.77
N THR A 9 9.24 10.23 8.26
CA THR A 9 10.45 11.06 8.13
C THR A 9 11.62 10.20 7.67
N ILE A 10 12.56 10.80 6.93
CA ILE A 10 13.77 10.08 6.51
C ILE A 10 14.66 9.75 7.70
N GLU A 11 14.67 10.63 8.70
CA GLU A 11 15.29 10.45 10.01
C GLU A 11 14.90 9.11 10.63
N LYS A 12 13.60 8.86 10.80
CA LYS A 12 13.09 7.66 11.47
C LYS A 12 13.37 6.39 10.69
N ILE A 13 13.31 6.46 9.36
CA ILE A 13 13.67 5.33 8.51
C ILE A 13 15.16 4.99 8.70
N CYS A 14 16.04 6.00 8.68
CA CYS A 14 17.49 5.80 8.85
C CYS A 14 17.84 5.30 10.26
N GLN A 15 17.16 5.81 11.30
CA GLN A 15 17.28 5.31 12.66
C GLN A 15 16.97 3.81 12.71
N TYR A 16 15.83 3.41 12.16
CA TYR A 16 15.41 2.00 12.15
C TYR A 16 16.35 1.11 11.32
N VAL A 17 16.91 1.61 10.21
CA VAL A 17 17.94 0.89 9.44
C VAL A 17 19.18 0.63 10.29
N ALA A 18 19.66 1.63 11.04
CA ALA A 18 20.82 1.50 11.91
C ALA A 18 20.56 0.54 13.08
N GLU A 19 19.38 0.61 13.71
CA GLU A 19 18.97 -0.33 14.76
C GLU A 19 19.00 -1.77 14.26
N ARG A 20 18.43 -2.04 13.08
CA ARG A 20 18.44 -3.38 12.48
C ARG A 20 19.83 -3.92 12.22
N GLU A 21 20.74 -3.06 11.76
CA GLU A 21 22.13 -3.42 11.53
C GLU A 21 22.83 -3.74 12.86
N ALA A 22 22.59 -2.96 13.91
CA ALA A 22 23.11 -3.26 15.25
C ALA A 22 22.61 -4.61 15.79
N PHE A 23 21.39 -5.03 15.40
CA PHE A 23 20.86 -6.38 15.67
C PHE A 23 21.38 -7.47 14.72
N GLY A 24 22.42 -7.20 13.92
CA GLY A 24 23.06 -8.16 13.03
C GLY A 24 22.29 -8.47 11.75
N LYS A 25 21.31 -7.65 11.35
CA LYS A 25 20.63 -7.82 10.06
C LYS A 25 21.46 -7.24 8.93
N HIS A 26 21.73 -8.05 7.90
CA HIS A 26 22.58 -7.66 6.76
C HIS A 26 21.86 -6.85 5.68
N PHE A 27 20.52 -6.77 5.71
CA PHE A 27 19.75 -5.99 4.75
C PHE A 27 18.42 -5.48 5.33
N THR A 28 17.89 -4.45 4.69
CA THR A 28 16.59 -3.86 5.00
C THR A 28 15.82 -3.63 3.71
N ILE A 29 14.57 -4.08 3.67
CA ILE A 29 13.65 -3.83 2.56
C ILE A 29 12.71 -2.69 2.95
N VAL A 30 12.65 -1.67 2.11
CA VAL A 30 11.72 -0.55 2.27
C VAL A 30 10.71 -0.62 1.13
N VAL A 31 9.45 -0.91 1.48
CA VAL A 31 8.33 -0.88 0.54
C VAL A 31 7.69 0.50 0.60
N VAL A 32 7.53 1.14 -0.56
CA VAL A 32 7.03 2.51 -0.69
C VAL A 32 5.81 2.50 -1.61
N ALA A 33 4.63 2.86 -1.09
CA ALA A 33 3.45 3.03 -1.93
C ALA A 33 3.60 4.26 -2.85
N GLU A 34 3.15 4.19 -4.09
CA GLU A 34 3.30 5.30 -5.06
C GLU A 34 2.55 6.58 -4.63
N GLY A 35 1.45 6.43 -3.89
CA GLY A 35 0.61 7.52 -3.42
C GLY A 35 1.06 8.18 -2.11
N ILE A 36 2.26 7.87 -1.59
CA ILE A 36 2.69 8.43 -0.30
C ILE A 36 2.78 9.97 -0.35
N LYS A 37 2.51 10.59 0.79
CA LYS A 37 2.72 12.02 0.99
C LYS A 37 4.20 12.23 1.33
N LEU A 38 4.95 12.83 0.40
CA LEU A 38 6.36 13.14 0.62
C LEU A 38 6.54 14.16 1.76
N PRO A 39 7.52 13.96 2.66
CA PRO A 39 7.95 14.96 3.63
C PRO A 39 8.40 16.25 2.92
N PRO A 40 8.32 17.42 3.58
CA PRO A 40 8.67 18.71 2.97
C PRO A 40 10.03 18.73 2.28
N GLU A 41 11.06 18.15 2.91
CA GLU A 41 12.43 18.05 2.39
C GLU A 41 12.56 17.29 1.05
N LEU A 42 11.61 16.39 0.74
CA LEU A 42 11.60 15.63 -0.52
C LEU A 42 10.66 16.23 -1.57
N ARG A 43 9.81 17.19 -1.19
CA ARG A 43 8.83 17.78 -2.11
C ARG A 43 9.47 18.68 -3.16
N GLU A 44 10.52 19.40 -2.82
CA GLU A 44 11.24 20.27 -3.75
C GLU A 44 11.86 19.47 -4.91
N ASN A 45 12.31 18.25 -4.61
CA ASN A 45 12.89 17.34 -5.58
C ASN A 45 11.85 16.46 -6.31
N ARG A 46 10.54 16.71 -6.17
CA ARG A 46 9.50 15.83 -6.76
C ARG A 46 9.59 15.72 -8.28
N ARG A 47 10.15 16.72 -8.97
CA ARG A 47 10.40 16.69 -10.42
C ARG A 47 11.57 15.78 -10.83
N ALA A 48 12.39 15.33 -9.87
CA ALA A 48 13.63 14.60 -10.12
C ALA A 48 13.46 13.07 -10.25
N GLY A 49 12.26 12.51 -10.11
CA GLY A 49 12.02 11.10 -10.42
C GLY A 49 10.87 10.44 -9.68
N ALA A 50 10.75 9.12 -9.85
CA ALA A 50 9.77 8.30 -9.14
C ALA A 50 9.93 8.41 -7.62
N VAL A 51 8.83 8.33 -6.88
CA VAL A 51 8.80 8.48 -5.41
C VAL A 51 9.77 7.54 -4.71
N GLY A 52 9.88 6.29 -5.17
CA GLY A 52 10.86 5.33 -4.64
C GLY A 52 12.31 5.78 -4.79
N ASN A 53 12.67 6.45 -5.89
CA ASN A 53 14.03 6.97 -6.11
C ASN A 53 14.34 8.12 -5.15
N LEU A 54 13.37 9.02 -4.91
CA LEU A 54 13.55 10.14 -3.98
C LEU A 54 13.82 9.65 -2.56
N VAL A 55 13.01 8.69 -2.10
CA VAL A 55 13.18 8.08 -0.77
C VAL A 55 14.49 7.29 -0.70
N GLY A 56 14.79 6.48 -1.73
CA GLY A 56 16.01 5.68 -1.78
C GLY A 56 17.29 6.51 -1.75
N ASN A 57 17.34 7.59 -2.54
CA ASN A 57 18.46 8.52 -2.56
C ASN A 57 18.64 9.22 -1.21
N ALA A 58 17.54 9.65 -0.58
CA ALA A 58 17.59 10.30 0.73
C ALA A 58 18.11 9.35 1.83
N ILE A 59 17.65 8.09 1.83
CA ILE A 59 18.17 7.06 2.74
C ILE A 59 19.64 6.79 2.47
N GLY A 60 20.04 6.60 1.20
CA GLY A 60 21.42 6.31 0.84
C GLY A 60 22.38 7.43 1.28
N ALA A 61 22.00 8.68 1.03
CA ALA A 61 22.77 9.85 1.44
C ALA A 61 22.86 9.99 2.96
N ARG A 62 21.75 9.80 3.69
CA ARG A 62 21.70 10.01 5.14
C ARG A 62 22.30 8.86 5.94
N ALA A 63 22.03 7.62 5.55
CA ALA A 63 22.52 6.42 6.24
C ALA A 63 23.93 5.99 5.80
N ASN A 64 24.48 6.61 4.75
CA ASN A 64 25.74 6.22 4.12
C ASN A 64 25.75 4.72 3.73
N LYS A 65 24.71 4.29 3.00
CA LYS A 65 24.49 2.90 2.57
C LYS A 65 24.27 2.81 1.06
N GLU A 66 24.69 1.70 0.47
CA GLU A 66 24.27 1.36 -0.90
C GLU A 66 22.77 1.05 -0.90
N VAL A 67 22.00 1.82 -1.67
CA VAL A 67 20.55 1.63 -1.82
C VAL A 67 20.26 1.32 -3.28
N ARG A 68 19.56 0.22 -3.52
CA ARG A 68 19.04 -0.15 -4.84
C ARG A 68 17.54 0.02 -4.84
N VAL A 69 17.05 0.77 -5.83
CA VAL A 69 15.61 1.03 -6.00
C VAL A 69 15.11 0.23 -7.19
N SER A 70 14.00 -0.48 -6.99
CA SER A 70 13.25 -1.14 -8.06
C SER A 70 11.82 -0.59 -8.09
N VAL A 71 11.42 -0.08 -9.25
CA VAL A 71 10.05 0.38 -9.50
C VAL A 71 9.33 -0.68 -10.31
N LEU A 72 8.39 -1.39 -9.69
CA LEU A 72 7.70 -2.52 -10.32
C LEU A 72 6.84 -2.11 -11.53
N GLY A 73 6.22 -0.92 -11.46
CA GLY A 73 5.40 -0.37 -12.54
C GLY A 73 4.28 -1.32 -12.99
N HIS A 74 4.10 -1.43 -14.31
CA HIS A 74 2.99 -2.18 -14.92
C HIS A 74 3.01 -3.70 -14.68
N ILE A 75 4.12 -4.27 -14.20
CA ILE A 75 4.21 -5.70 -13.90
C ILE A 75 3.16 -6.10 -12.86
N GLN A 76 2.83 -5.21 -11.91
CA GLN A 76 1.80 -5.45 -10.89
C GLN A 76 0.38 -5.62 -11.45
N ARG A 77 0.13 -5.20 -12.71
CA ARG A 77 -1.17 -5.33 -13.39
C ARG A 77 -1.20 -6.49 -14.39
N GLY A 78 -0.08 -7.19 -14.58
CA GLY A 78 0.07 -8.30 -15.51
C GLY A 78 0.10 -9.66 -14.80
N GLY A 79 0.31 -10.72 -15.59
CA GLY A 79 0.36 -12.09 -15.10
C GLY A 79 -0.99 -12.80 -15.12
N SER A 80 -0.97 -14.10 -14.80
CA SER A 80 -2.19 -14.90 -14.72
C SER A 80 -2.91 -14.66 -13.39
N PRO A 81 -4.25 -14.47 -13.37
CA PRO A 81 -5.00 -14.28 -12.14
C PRO A 81 -4.84 -15.46 -11.17
N SER A 82 -4.79 -15.17 -9.88
CA SER A 82 -4.70 -16.18 -8.83
C SER A 82 -5.98 -17.04 -8.77
N PRO A 83 -5.96 -18.23 -8.13
CA PRO A 83 -7.18 -19.00 -7.91
C PRO A 83 -8.28 -18.21 -7.20
N PHE A 84 -7.90 -17.35 -6.24
CA PHE A 84 -8.82 -16.46 -5.55
C PHE A 84 -9.46 -15.47 -6.52
N ASP A 85 -8.67 -14.78 -7.34
CA ASP A 85 -9.19 -13.80 -8.31
C ASP A 85 -10.14 -14.43 -9.31
N ARG A 86 -9.82 -15.64 -9.79
CA ARG A 86 -10.69 -16.39 -10.73
C ARG A 86 -12.04 -16.70 -10.11
N ILE A 87 -12.03 -17.27 -8.90
CA ILE A 87 -13.27 -17.62 -8.18
C ILE A 87 -14.07 -16.35 -7.87
N LEU A 88 -13.42 -15.29 -7.40
CA LEU A 88 -14.07 -14.03 -7.07
C LEU A 88 -14.70 -13.38 -8.31
N ALA A 89 -13.98 -13.33 -9.44
CA ALA A 89 -14.49 -12.80 -10.69
C ALA A 89 -15.70 -13.59 -11.21
N THR A 90 -15.66 -14.92 -11.15
CA THR A 90 -16.81 -15.77 -11.51
C THR A 90 -18.01 -15.50 -10.62
N ARG A 91 -17.80 -15.41 -9.30
CA ARG A 91 -18.86 -15.10 -8.32
C ARG A 91 -19.48 -13.72 -8.58
N PHE A 92 -18.66 -12.72 -8.91
CA PHE A 92 -19.14 -11.39 -9.29
C PHE A 92 -19.94 -11.41 -10.59
N GLY A 93 -19.47 -12.13 -11.61
CA GLY A 93 -20.17 -12.26 -12.89
C GLY A 93 -21.57 -12.87 -12.73
N VAL A 94 -21.69 -13.97 -11.98
CA VAL A 94 -22.99 -14.61 -11.70
C VAL A 94 -23.93 -13.63 -10.98
N ALA A 95 -23.49 -13.03 -9.88
CA ALA A 95 -24.33 -12.12 -9.11
C ALA A 95 -24.73 -10.87 -9.91
N ALA A 96 -23.88 -10.39 -10.81
CA ALA A 96 -24.21 -9.25 -11.68
C ALA A 96 -25.32 -9.59 -12.69
N VAL A 97 -25.26 -10.79 -13.29
CA VAL A 97 -26.30 -11.27 -14.21
C VAL A 97 -27.62 -11.48 -13.47
N ASP A 98 -27.58 -12.09 -12.28
CA ASP A 98 -28.78 -12.27 -11.45
C ASP A 98 -29.44 -10.93 -11.07
N LEU A 99 -28.64 -9.92 -10.72
CA LEU A 99 -29.15 -8.57 -10.46
C LEU A 99 -29.84 -7.97 -11.67
N ILE A 100 -29.26 -8.11 -12.86
CA ILE A 100 -29.87 -7.61 -14.11
C ILE A 100 -31.21 -8.32 -14.36
N ALA A 101 -31.27 -9.64 -14.21
CA ALA A 101 -32.49 -10.42 -14.40
C ALA A 101 -33.61 -10.01 -13.44
N GLN A 102 -33.26 -9.55 -12.24
CA GLN A 102 -34.18 -9.04 -11.22
C GLN A 102 -34.51 -7.55 -11.36
N GLY A 103 -33.98 -6.86 -12.39
CA GLY A 103 -34.17 -5.43 -12.60
C GLY A 103 -33.39 -4.54 -11.62
N GLY A 104 -32.40 -5.09 -10.91
CA GLY A 104 -31.57 -4.43 -9.90
C GLY A 104 -30.48 -3.51 -10.47
N PHE A 105 -30.84 -2.62 -11.40
CA PHE A 105 -29.91 -1.68 -12.04
C PHE A 105 -29.39 -0.60 -11.09
N GLY A 106 -28.27 0.03 -11.47
CA GLY A 106 -27.64 1.09 -10.65
C GLY A 106 -26.92 0.57 -9.40
N ARG A 107 -26.65 -0.74 -9.36
CA ARG A 107 -25.99 -1.44 -8.25
C ARG A 107 -24.63 -2.00 -8.67
N MET A 108 -23.71 -2.04 -7.71
CA MET A 108 -22.38 -2.66 -7.85
C MET A 108 -22.33 -3.92 -7.00
N VAL A 109 -21.82 -5.01 -7.58
CA VAL A 109 -21.51 -6.24 -6.83
C VAL A 109 -20.21 -6.02 -6.03
N CYS A 110 -20.21 -6.45 -4.77
CA CYS A 110 -19.03 -6.36 -3.91
C CYS A 110 -18.85 -7.61 -3.04
N LEU A 111 -17.64 -7.82 -2.54
CA LEU A 111 -17.33 -8.81 -1.52
C LEU A 111 -17.35 -8.15 -0.15
N ARG A 112 -18.19 -8.64 0.76
CA ARG A 112 -18.26 -8.19 2.16
C ARG A 112 -18.33 -9.40 3.07
N ASN A 113 -17.39 -9.52 4.02
CA ASN A 113 -17.31 -10.66 4.95
C ASN A 113 -17.45 -12.02 4.22
N GLU A 114 -16.67 -12.19 3.15
CA GLU A 114 -16.64 -13.39 2.29
C GLU A 114 -17.93 -13.68 1.49
N ARG A 115 -18.95 -12.83 1.62
CA ARG A 115 -20.23 -12.94 0.91
C ARG A 115 -20.29 -11.97 -0.27
N ILE A 116 -20.97 -12.40 -1.32
CA ILE A 116 -21.27 -11.55 -2.47
C ILE A 116 -22.53 -10.78 -2.16
N GLU A 117 -22.41 -9.46 -2.16
CA GLU A 117 -23.49 -8.52 -1.88
C GLU A 117 -23.59 -7.49 -3.01
N SER A 118 -24.60 -6.62 -2.95
CA SER A 118 -24.71 -5.48 -3.85
C SER A 118 -25.02 -4.20 -3.10
N VAL A 119 -24.43 -3.10 -3.54
CA VAL A 119 -24.66 -1.74 -3.01
C VAL A 119 -25.07 -0.81 -4.13
N HIS A 120 -25.68 0.34 -3.83
CA HIS A 120 -25.90 1.35 -4.87
C HIS A 120 -24.54 1.89 -5.34
N ILE A 121 -24.39 2.06 -6.66
CA ILE A 121 -23.16 2.64 -7.22
C ILE A 121 -22.90 4.01 -6.60
N ALA A 122 -23.95 4.82 -6.40
CA ALA A 122 -23.88 6.13 -5.78
C ALA A 122 -23.22 6.12 -4.38
N ASP A 123 -23.45 5.08 -3.58
CA ASP A 123 -22.86 4.94 -2.24
C ASP A 123 -21.41 4.44 -2.31
N ALA A 124 -21.08 3.68 -3.35
CA ALA A 124 -19.75 3.12 -3.55
C ALA A 124 -18.78 4.15 -4.15
N VAL A 125 -19.29 5.11 -4.93
CA VAL A 125 -18.48 6.18 -5.51
C VAL A 125 -18.33 7.33 -4.50
N GLY A 126 -17.18 8.01 -4.55
CA GLY A 126 -16.94 9.24 -3.79
C GLY A 126 -16.07 9.09 -2.54
N GLN A 127 -15.88 7.87 -2.03
CA GLN A 127 -14.91 7.61 -0.96
C GLN A 127 -13.94 6.51 -1.33
N VAL A 128 -12.66 6.74 -1.06
CA VAL A 128 -11.61 5.74 -1.24
C VAL A 128 -11.50 4.93 0.05
N LYS A 129 -11.48 3.61 -0.06
CA LYS A 129 -11.16 2.73 1.07
C LYS A 129 -9.68 2.93 1.44
N THR A 130 -9.43 3.53 2.60
CA THR A 130 -8.08 3.74 3.13
C THR A 130 -7.70 2.66 4.14
N VAL A 131 -6.41 2.52 4.39
CA VAL A 131 -5.91 1.75 5.54
C VAL A 131 -6.18 2.54 6.81
N ASN A 132 -6.79 1.91 7.82
CA ASN A 132 -6.88 2.50 9.15
C ASN A 132 -5.50 2.42 9.84
N PRO A 133 -4.83 3.55 10.15
CA PRO A 133 -3.53 3.56 10.84
C PRO A 133 -3.56 2.88 12.21
N ASP A 134 -4.72 2.94 12.87
CA ASP A 134 -4.96 2.29 14.16
C ASP A 134 -5.71 0.97 13.97
N GLY A 135 -5.71 0.41 12.76
CA GLY A 135 -6.34 -0.86 12.44
C GLY A 135 -5.54 -2.05 12.95
N GLU A 136 -6.20 -3.21 13.02
CA GLU A 136 -5.58 -4.47 13.44
C GLU A 136 -4.35 -4.80 12.60
N MET A 137 -4.43 -4.68 11.27
CA MET A 137 -3.30 -4.98 10.37
C MET A 137 -2.06 -4.12 10.65
N VAL A 138 -2.25 -2.83 10.94
CA VAL A 138 -1.11 -1.93 11.25
C VAL A 138 -0.53 -2.26 12.62
N ARG A 139 -1.36 -2.52 13.63
CA ARG A 139 -0.90 -2.98 14.95
C ARG A 139 -0.13 -4.30 14.86
N THR A 140 -0.64 -5.27 14.10
CA THR A 140 0.03 -6.55 13.86
C THR A 140 1.37 -6.34 13.17
N ALA A 141 1.44 -5.48 12.15
CA ALA A 141 2.70 -5.13 11.50
C ALA A 141 3.71 -4.53 12.49
N ARG A 142 3.29 -3.59 13.35
CA ARG A 142 4.15 -3.00 14.38
C ARG A 142 4.61 -4.04 15.41
N ALA A 143 3.73 -4.93 15.86
CA ALA A 143 4.06 -6.01 16.79
C ALA A 143 5.09 -6.99 16.22
N LEU A 144 5.12 -7.18 14.90
CA LEU A 144 6.16 -7.93 14.18
C LEU A 144 7.47 -7.14 13.99
N GLY A 145 7.54 -5.91 14.52
CA GLY A 145 8.69 -5.02 14.41
C GLY A 145 8.76 -4.26 13.10
N ILE A 146 7.69 -4.15 12.30
CA ILE A 146 7.69 -3.38 11.05
C ILE A 146 7.59 -1.89 11.36
N CYS A 147 8.55 -1.12 10.86
CA CYS A 147 8.56 0.34 10.93
C CYS A 147 7.74 0.96 9.79
N PHE A 148 6.92 1.97 10.12
CA PHE A 148 6.21 2.82 9.14
C PHE A 148 6.88 4.18 8.89
N GLY A 149 8.02 4.44 9.53
CA GLY A 149 8.79 5.68 9.40
C GLY A 149 8.22 6.84 10.22
N ASP A 150 7.23 6.57 11.07
CA ASP A 150 6.58 7.52 11.96
C ASP A 150 7.18 7.48 13.38
N CYS A 151 6.72 8.39 14.24
CA CYS A 151 7.22 8.52 15.61
C CYS A 151 6.55 7.56 16.62
N VAL A 152 5.57 6.78 16.19
CA VAL A 152 4.84 5.86 17.07
C VAL A 152 5.58 4.53 17.15
N GLN A 153 6.05 4.21 18.35
CA GLN A 153 6.54 2.87 18.72
C GLN A 153 5.35 1.94 18.97
#